data_AF-A0A940WD47-F1
#
_entry.id   AF-A0A940WD47-F1
#
_cell.length_a   1.000
_cell.length_b   1.000
_cell.length_c   1.000
_cell.angle_alpha   90.00
_cell.angle_beta   90.00
_cell.angle_gamma   90.00
#
_symmetry.space_group_name_H-M   'P 1'
#
loop_
_entity.id
_entity.type
_entity.pdbx_description
1 polymer ?
#
loop_
_entity_poly.entity_id
_entity_poly.type
_entity_poly.pdbx_seq_one_letter_code
_entity_poly.pdbx_strand_id
1 'polypeptide(L)'
;MTVARTLLDNGVAIVTEQVPWLRSATVGIWVPVGSRAETPADSGIAHFIEHMLFKGTPRRRAVDISRAIESVGGAMNAYTSREYTYFFAKSMEKDFSLLVDLLTDIYRNSLFDEAELDREKGVILQEILMVDDTPEEYLHDYFNSAYWGGHPLGLPVQGTAESVERFDRG
;
A
#
# COMPACT_ATOMS: atom_id res chain seq x y z
N MET A 1 29.24 3.88 2.54
CA MET A 1 27.89 3.65 2.00
C MET A 1 27.44 4.96 1.41
N THR A 2 27.16 5.01 0.11
CA THR A 2 26.83 6.24 -0.60
C THR A 2 25.46 6.07 -1.22
N VAL A 3 24.52 6.91 -0.80
CA VAL A 3 23.19 6.99 -1.39
C VAL A 3 23.30 7.76 -2.70
N ALA A 4 22.83 7.18 -3.80
CA ALA A 4 22.73 7.82 -5.09
C ALA A 4 21.28 8.24 -5.38
N ARG A 5 21.11 9.37 -6.07
CA ARG A 5 19.80 9.88 -6.47
C ARG A 5 19.82 10.21 -7.97
N THR A 6 18.90 9.63 -8.71
CA THR A 6 18.67 9.91 -10.13
C THR A 6 17.25 10.45 -10.29
N LEU A 7 17.09 11.58 -10.98
CA LEU A 7 15.79 12.14 -11.31
C LEU A 7 15.45 11.78 -12.76
N LEU A 8 14.32 11.13 -12.99
CA LEU A 8 13.81 10.85 -14.33
C LEU A 8 13.12 12.10 -14.91
N ASP A 9 12.98 12.15 -16.24
CA ASP A 9 12.36 13.27 -16.95
C ASP A 9 10.90 13.51 -16.54
N ASN A 10 10.20 12.47 -16.05
CA ASN A 10 8.84 12.56 -15.53
C ASN A 10 8.76 13.00 -14.04
N GLY A 11 9.88 13.37 -13.42
CA GLY A 11 9.96 13.85 -12.05
C GLY A 11 10.07 12.74 -10.98
N VAL A 12 9.99 11.46 -11.36
CA VAL A 12 10.19 10.36 -10.41
C VAL A 12 11.66 10.31 -9.97
N ALA A 13 11.89 10.33 -8.66
CA ALA A 13 13.22 10.18 -8.08
C ALA A 13 13.50 8.70 -7.77
N ILE A 14 14.58 8.18 -8.34
CA ILE A 14 15.13 6.87 -7.99
C ILE A 14 16.25 7.10 -6.97
N VAL A 15 16.09 6.53 -5.78
CA VAL A 15 17.08 6.57 -4.70
C VAL A 15 17.63 5.15 -4.52
N THR A 16 18.95 4.99 -4.60
CA THR A 16 19.61 3.69 -4.47
C THR A 16 20.73 3.73 -3.44
N GLU A 17 20.90 2.64 -2.73
CA GLU A 17 22.05 2.39 -1.86
C GLU A 17 22.57 0.99 -2.16
N GLN A 18 23.84 0.90 -2.56
CA GLN A 18 24.50 -0.39 -2.75
C GLN A 18 25.16 -0.83 -1.45
N VAL A 19 24.84 -2.04 -1.01
CA VAL A 19 25.44 -2.69 0.16
C VAL A 19 26.25 -3.91 -0.31
N PRO A 20 27.58 -3.78 -0.53
CA PRO A 20 28.36 -4.76 -1.30
C PRO A 20 28.38 -6.19 -0.77
N TRP A 21 28.14 -6.39 0.53
CA TRP A 21 28.18 -7.70 1.19
C TRP A 21 26.81 -8.39 1.27
N LEU A 22 25.72 -7.74 0.85
CA LEU A 22 24.39 -8.35 0.79
C LEU A 22 24.15 -9.00 -0.57
N ARG A 23 23.54 -10.19 -0.55
CA ARG A 23 23.11 -10.94 -1.75
C ARG A 23 21.60 -10.87 -1.95
N SER A 24 20.94 -9.93 -1.28
CA SER A 24 19.53 -9.63 -1.35
C SER A 24 19.31 -8.21 -1.84
N ALA A 25 18.11 -7.95 -2.37
CA ALA A 25 17.68 -6.64 -2.80
C ALA A 25 16.25 -6.39 -2.33
N THR A 26 15.98 -5.12 -2.02
CA THR A 26 14.63 -4.60 -1.79
C THR A 26 14.40 -3.47 -2.78
N VAL A 27 13.27 -3.48 -3.45
CA VAL A 27 12.77 -2.38 -4.28
C VAL A 27 11.46 -1.87 -3.69
N GLY A 28 11.26 -0.56 -3.70
CA GLY A 28 10.04 0.05 -3.18
C GLY A 28 9.59 1.24 -4.01
N ILE A 29 8.28 1.49 -4.00
CA ILE A 29 7.63 2.71 -4.50
C ILE A 29 7.11 3.44 -3.26
N TRP A 30 7.60 4.65 -3.05
CA TRP A 30 7.13 5.54 -1.98
C TRP A 30 6.28 6.65 -2.57
N VAL A 31 5.05 6.77 -2.09
CA VAL A 31 4.11 7.82 -2.49
C VAL A 31 3.89 8.73 -1.29
N PRO A 32 4.16 10.05 -1.39
CA PRO A 32 3.94 11.00 -0.30
C PRO A 32 2.45 11.37 -0.16
N VAL A 33 1.60 10.34 -0.13
CA VAL A 33 0.14 10.42 0.01
C VAL A 33 -0.27 9.30 0.97
N GLY A 34 -1.04 9.66 1.98
CA GLY A 34 -1.67 8.77 2.94
C GLY A 34 -3.02 9.35 3.37
N SER A 35 -3.60 8.89 4.47
CA SER A 35 -4.97 9.29 4.85
C SER A 35 -5.15 10.80 5.12
N ARG A 36 -4.07 11.55 5.38
CA ARG A 36 -4.13 13.03 5.53
C ARG A 36 -4.53 13.76 4.24
N ALA A 37 -4.42 13.11 3.10
CA ALA A 37 -4.77 13.69 1.81
C ALA A 37 -6.25 13.52 1.48
N GLU A 38 -6.99 12.82 2.34
CA GLU A 38 -8.40 12.48 2.18
C GLU A 38 -9.31 13.53 2.81
N THR A 39 -10.57 13.47 2.42
CA THR A 39 -11.70 14.15 3.03
C THR A 39 -12.50 13.15 3.88
N PRO A 40 -13.44 13.63 4.71
CA PRO A 40 -14.34 12.72 5.42
C PRO A 40 -15.17 11.80 4.49
N ALA A 41 -15.40 12.20 3.23
CA ALA A 41 -16.22 11.42 2.29
C ALA A 41 -15.46 10.24 1.67
N ASP A 42 -14.14 10.37 1.50
CA ASP A 42 -13.24 9.36 0.93
C ASP A 42 -12.24 8.83 1.97
N SER A 43 -12.52 8.97 3.26
CA SER A 43 -11.69 8.45 4.35
C SER A 43 -11.42 6.96 4.17
N GLY A 44 -10.16 6.56 4.17
CA GLY A 44 -9.71 5.18 3.96
C GLY A 44 -9.41 4.81 2.52
N ILE A 45 -9.57 5.72 1.54
CA ILE A 45 -9.36 5.41 0.12
C ILE A 45 -7.90 5.05 -0.19
N ALA A 46 -6.92 5.66 0.49
CA ALA A 46 -5.50 5.33 0.28
C ALA A 46 -5.22 3.87 0.69
N HIS A 47 -5.75 3.46 1.85
CA HIS A 47 -5.64 2.09 2.35
C HIS A 47 -6.44 1.11 1.47
N PHE A 48 -7.62 1.52 1.00
CA PHE A 48 -8.39 0.70 0.07
C PHE A 48 -7.65 0.46 -1.26
N ILE A 49 -7.06 1.51 -1.83
CA ILE A 49 -6.21 1.41 -3.03
C ILE A 49 -5.05 0.46 -2.77
N GLU A 50 -4.39 0.56 -1.61
CA GLU A 50 -3.31 -0.34 -1.21
C GLU A 50 -3.71 -1.81 -1.37
N HIS A 51 -4.87 -2.20 -0.82
CA HIS A 51 -5.41 -3.56 -0.96
C HIS A 51 -5.64 -3.94 -2.41
N MET A 52 -6.26 -3.04 -3.17
CA MET A 52 -6.66 -3.30 -4.55
C MET A 52 -5.48 -3.46 -5.52
N LEU A 53 -4.32 -2.85 -5.25
CA LEU A 53 -3.16 -3.02 -6.13
C LEU A 53 -2.70 -4.48 -6.24
N PHE A 54 -2.96 -5.32 -5.23
CA PHE A 54 -2.58 -6.73 -5.23
C PHE A 54 -3.60 -7.66 -5.91
N LYS A 55 -4.79 -7.16 -6.26
CA LYS A 55 -5.93 -8.01 -6.69
C LYS A 55 -5.91 -8.39 -8.17
N GLY A 56 -4.90 -7.95 -8.90
CA GLY A 56 -4.60 -8.44 -10.24
C GLY A 56 -4.40 -7.33 -11.26
N THR A 57 -3.69 -7.69 -12.32
CA THR A 57 -3.36 -6.85 -13.47
C THR A 57 -3.81 -7.55 -14.76
N PRO A 58 -3.85 -6.88 -15.92
CA PRO A 58 -4.08 -7.53 -17.21
C PRO A 58 -3.11 -8.69 -17.50
N ARG A 59 -1.92 -8.69 -16.88
CA ARG A 59 -0.88 -9.71 -17.08
C ARG A 59 -0.96 -10.85 -16.06
N ARG A 60 -1.50 -10.62 -14.86
CA ARG A 60 -1.40 -11.55 -13.72
C ARG A 60 -2.62 -11.46 -12.83
N ARG A 61 -3.22 -12.60 -12.50
CA ARG A 61 -4.23 -12.66 -11.43
C ARG A 61 -3.54 -12.52 -10.07
N ALA A 62 -4.28 -12.16 -9.02
CA ALA A 62 -3.77 -12.07 -7.66
C ALA A 62 -2.92 -13.30 -7.24
N VAL A 63 -3.44 -14.51 -7.48
CA VAL A 63 -2.73 -15.75 -7.16
C VAL A 63 -1.41 -15.93 -7.94
N ASP A 64 -1.34 -15.41 -9.17
CA ASP A 64 -0.14 -15.52 -10.00
C ASP A 64 0.92 -14.49 -9.54
N ILE A 65 0.49 -13.33 -9.03
CA ILE A 65 1.37 -12.34 -8.37
C ILE A 65 2.01 -12.97 -7.13
N SER A 66 1.21 -13.54 -6.22
CA SER A 66 1.72 -14.20 -5.00
C SER A 66 2.67 -15.35 -5.33
N ARG A 67 2.28 -16.23 -6.27
CA ARG A 67 3.13 -17.36 -6.69
C ARG A 67 4.45 -16.91 -7.29
N ALA A 68 4.45 -15.84 -8.09
CA ALA A 68 5.67 -15.34 -8.70
C ALA A 68 6.70 -14.92 -7.66
N ILE A 69 6.29 -14.16 -6.64
CA ILE A 69 7.21 -13.72 -5.58
C ILE A 69 7.59 -14.85 -4.61
N GLU A 70 6.65 -15.71 -4.24
CA GLU A 70 6.91 -16.85 -3.34
C GLU A 70 7.84 -17.89 -3.96
N SER A 71 7.74 -18.13 -5.28
CA SER A 71 8.57 -19.12 -5.99
C SER A 71 10.07 -18.81 -5.96
N VAL A 72 10.44 -17.55 -5.71
CA VAL A 72 11.82 -17.11 -5.56
C VAL A 72 12.22 -16.91 -4.10
N GLY A 73 11.37 -17.29 -3.15
CA GLY A 73 11.56 -17.05 -1.71
C GLY A 73 11.51 -15.56 -1.33
N GLY A 74 10.87 -14.74 -2.17
CA GLY A 74 10.69 -13.33 -1.93
C GLY A 74 9.47 -13.02 -1.06
N ALA A 75 9.33 -11.75 -0.71
CA ALA A 75 8.12 -11.21 -0.11
C ALA A 75 7.78 -9.86 -0.75
N MET A 76 6.50 -9.59 -0.88
CA MET A 76 5.98 -8.31 -1.36
C MET A 76 4.88 -7.86 -0.39
N ASN A 77 4.88 -6.58 -0.04
CA ASN A 77 3.89 -6.01 0.86
C ASN A 77 3.73 -4.51 0.60
N ALA A 78 2.78 -3.90 1.30
CA ALA A 78 2.58 -2.47 1.31
C ALA A 78 2.25 -1.99 2.72
N TYR A 79 2.16 -0.67 2.86
CA TYR A 79 1.68 -0.02 4.07
C TYR A 79 1.25 1.41 3.77
N THR A 80 0.05 1.75 4.22
CA THR A 80 -0.48 3.12 4.25
C THR A 80 -0.35 3.70 5.66
N SER A 81 0.12 4.95 5.72
CA SER A 81 0.12 5.77 6.92
C SER A 81 -0.77 7.00 6.71
N ARG A 82 -0.79 7.88 7.71
CA ARG A 82 -1.41 9.20 7.55
C ARG A 82 -0.72 10.04 6.48
N GLU A 83 0.58 9.89 6.21
CA GLU A 83 1.32 10.85 5.37
C GLU A 83 1.89 10.26 4.08
N TYR A 84 2.02 8.95 4.01
CA TYR A 84 2.62 8.25 2.89
C TYR A 84 2.09 6.83 2.78
N THR A 85 2.18 6.30 1.58
CA THR A 85 1.88 4.91 1.24
C THR A 85 3.10 4.35 0.53
N TYR A 86 3.52 3.15 0.90
CA TYR A 86 4.63 2.50 0.20
C TYR A 86 4.32 1.05 -0.15
N PHE A 87 4.88 0.62 -1.26
CA PHE A 87 4.81 -0.74 -1.78
C PHE A 87 6.23 -1.23 -1.93
N PHE A 88 6.53 -2.45 -1.52
CA PHE A 88 7.88 -2.99 -1.66
C PHE A 88 7.89 -4.48 -1.96
N ALA A 89 8.95 -4.91 -2.62
CA ALA A 89 9.27 -6.31 -2.85
C ALA A 89 10.73 -6.57 -2.50
N LYS A 90 11.01 -7.72 -1.88
CA LYS A 90 12.36 -8.15 -1.50
C LYS A 90 12.61 -9.60 -1.85
N SER A 91 13.81 -9.90 -2.33
CA SER A 91 14.29 -11.26 -2.61
C SER A 91 15.82 -11.26 -2.76
N MET A 92 16.39 -12.33 -3.30
CA MET A 92 17.80 -12.43 -3.70
C MET A 92 18.11 -11.50 -4.88
N GLU A 93 19.36 -11.02 -4.96
CA GLU A 93 19.80 -10.07 -6.01
C GLU A 93 19.54 -10.59 -7.44
N LYS A 94 19.63 -11.90 -7.65
CA LYS A 94 19.43 -12.56 -8.95
C LYS A 94 18.00 -12.36 -9.49
N ASP A 95 17.04 -12.13 -8.58
CA ASP A 95 15.62 -11.97 -8.89
C ASP A 95 15.21 -10.50 -8.96
N PHE A 96 16.16 -9.55 -8.88
CA PHE A 96 15.88 -8.11 -8.85
C PHE A 96 14.97 -7.64 -10.00
N SER A 97 15.20 -8.15 -11.22
CA SER A 97 14.38 -7.81 -12.39
C SER A 97 12.91 -8.24 -12.22
N LEU A 98 12.67 -9.38 -11.57
CA LEU A 98 11.31 -9.85 -11.26
C LEU A 98 10.65 -8.93 -10.23
N LEU A 99 11.38 -8.49 -9.19
CA LEU A 99 10.85 -7.58 -8.18
C LEU A 99 10.38 -6.26 -8.79
N VAL A 100 11.19 -5.68 -9.67
CA VAL A 100 10.85 -4.44 -10.38
C VAL A 100 9.64 -4.64 -11.29
N ASP A 101 9.60 -5.72 -12.08
CA ASP A 101 8.47 -6.00 -12.98
C ASP A 101 7.17 -6.24 -12.21
N LEU A 102 7.18 -7.01 -11.11
CA LEU A 102 5.99 -7.22 -10.28
C LEU A 102 5.51 -5.91 -9.67
N LEU A 103 6.40 -5.17 -9.00
CA LEU A 103 6.03 -3.96 -8.26
C LEU A 103 5.49 -2.87 -9.20
N THR A 104 6.11 -2.70 -10.37
CA THR A 104 5.65 -1.71 -11.36
C THR A 104 4.37 -2.14 -12.08
N ASP A 105 4.17 -3.44 -12.31
CA ASP A 105 2.92 -3.96 -12.90
C ASP A 105 1.73 -3.75 -11.98
N ILE A 106 1.84 -4.13 -10.70
CA ILE A 106 0.74 -3.93 -9.73
C ILE A 106 0.44 -2.45 -9.53
N TYR A 107 1.47 -1.60 -9.47
CA TYR A 107 1.30 -0.18 -9.20
C TYR A 107 0.63 0.57 -10.34
N ARG A 108 0.92 0.18 -11.60
CA ARG A 108 0.41 0.89 -12.77
C ARG A 108 -0.82 0.27 -13.42
N ASN A 109 -0.96 -1.04 -13.32
CA ASN A 109 -1.90 -1.80 -14.13
C ASN A 109 -2.88 -2.61 -13.28
N SER A 110 -3.10 -2.28 -12.00
CA SER A 110 -4.14 -2.94 -11.23
C SER A 110 -5.51 -2.72 -11.89
N LEU A 111 -6.31 -3.79 -11.97
CA LEU A 111 -7.58 -3.79 -12.69
C LEU A 111 -8.71 -3.10 -11.91
N PHE A 112 -8.63 -3.08 -10.59
CA PHE A 112 -9.75 -2.70 -9.71
C PHE A 112 -11.04 -3.43 -10.10
N ASP A 113 -10.98 -4.76 -10.16
CA ASP A 113 -12.13 -5.60 -10.50
C ASP A 113 -13.27 -5.42 -9.48
N GLU A 114 -14.51 -5.26 -9.94
CA GLU A 114 -15.67 -4.99 -9.07
C GLU A 114 -15.92 -6.12 -8.06
N ALA A 115 -15.72 -7.37 -8.45
CA ALA A 115 -15.92 -8.49 -7.54
C ALA A 115 -14.78 -8.59 -6.50
N GLU A 116 -13.58 -8.10 -6.81
CA GLU A 116 -12.50 -7.94 -5.82
C GLU A 116 -12.78 -6.74 -4.90
N LEU A 117 -13.27 -5.62 -5.43
CA LEU A 117 -13.70 -4.44 -4.64
C LEU A 117 -14.70 -4.84 -3.55
N ASP A 118 -15.78 -5.53 -3.92
CA ASP A 118 -16.81 -5.95 -2.95
C ASP A 118 -16.26 -6.92 -1.90
N ARG A 119 -15.30 -7.79 -2.28
CA ARG A 119 -14.64 -8.69 -1.34
C ARG A 119 -13.72 -7.93 -0.37
N GLU A 120 -12.94 -6.98 -0.88
CA GLU A 120 -12.01 -6.21 -0.07
C GLU A 120 -12.71 -5.24 0.89
N LYS A 121 -13.90 -4.73 0.55
CA LYS A 121 -14.75 -4.03 1.54
C LYS A 121 -14.97 -4.90 2.77
N GLY A 122 -15.33 -6.17 2.59
CA GLY A 122 -15.53 -7.10 3.69
C GLY A 122 -14.26 -7.30 4.53
N VAL A 123 -13.10 -7.42 3.89
CA VAL A 123 -11.80 -7.57 4.57
C VAL A 123 -11.48 -6.32 5.40
N ILE A 124 -11.58 -5.14 4.81
CA ILE A 124 -11.25 -3.86 5.48
C ILE A 124 -12.24 -3.57 6.61
N LEU A 125 -13.53 -3.90 6.45
CA LEU A 125 -14.51 -3.81 7.54
C LEU A 125 -14.14 -4.70 8.73
N GLN A 126 -13.57 -5.89 8.49
CA GLN A 126 -13.05 -6.71 9.58
C GLN A 126 -11.80 -6.10 10.22
N GLU A 127 -10.92 -5.47 9.45
CA GLU A 127 -9.75 -4.77 9.98
C GLU A 127 -10.12 -3.60 10.88
N ILE A 128 -11.13 -2.81 10.49
CA ILE A 128 -11.67 -1.74 11.35
C ILE A 128 -12.16 -2.32 12.68
N LEU A 129 -12.90 -3.44 12.67
CA LEU A 129 -13.35 -4.09 13.89
C LEU A 129 -12.18 -4.63 14.74
N MET A 130 -11.13 -5.14 14.11
CA MET A 130 -9.92 -5.59 14.83
C MET A 130 -9.18 -4.43 15.52
N VAL A 131 -9.16 -3.25 14.91
CA VAL A 131 -8.63 -2.02 15.53
C VAL A 131 -9.47 -1.65 16.75
N ASP A 132 -10.80 -1.66 16.63
CA ASP A 132 -11.73 -1.37 17.73
C ASP A 132 -11.58 -2.36 18.90
N ASP A 133 -11.31 -3.63 18.60
CA ASP A 133 -11.06 -4.69 19.58
C ASP A 133 -9.63 -4.66 20.17
N THR A 134 -8.74 -3.81 19.64
CA THR A 134 -7.36 -3.66 20.09
C THR A 134 -7.18 -2.32 20.84
N PRO A 135 -7.20 -2.31 22.19
CA PRO A 135 -7.28 -1.06 22.95
C PRO A 135 -6.15 -0.06 22.69
N GLU A 136 -4.95 -0.52 22.37
CA GLU A 136 -3.81 0.35 22.05
C GLU A 136 -4.02 1.10 20.73
N GLU A 137 -4.45 0.38 19.69
CA GLU A 137 -4.70 0.95 18.36
C GLU A 137 -5.92 1.88 18.39
N TYR A 138 -7.01 1.43 19.00
CA TYR A 138 -8.21 2.25 19.23
C TYR A 138 -7.88 3.55 19.97
N LEU A 139 -7.09 3.48 21.05
CA LEU A 139 -6.70 4.67 21.81
C LEU A 139 -5.88 5.63 20.94
N HIS A 140 -5.01 5.12 20.08
CA HIS A 140 -4.22 5.94 19.17
C HIS A 140 -5.10 6.69 18.18
N ASP A 141 -6.08 6.03 17.56
CA ASP A 141 -7.00 6.67 16.63
C ASP A 141 -7.96 7.64 17.34
N TYR A 142 -8.48 7.27 18.50
CA TYR A 142 -9.29 8.16 19.33
C TYR A 142 -8.51 9.42 19.72
N PHE A 143 -7.26 9.27 20.16
CA PHE A 143 -6.40 10.40 20.50
C PHE A 143 -6.15 11.31 19.29
N ASN A 144 -5.81 10.75 18.13
CA ASN A 144 -5.57 11.54 16.93
C ASN A 144 -6.83 12.30 16.50
N SER A 145 -7.99 11.65 16.48
CA SER A 145 -9.27 12.30 16.16
C SER A 145 -9.58 13.43 17.14
N ALA A 146 -9.42 13.20 18.44
CA ALA A 146 -9.67 14.22 19.47
C ALA A 146 -8.69 15.40 19.42
N TYR A 147 -7.41 15.13 19.12
CA TYR A 147 -6.37 16.14 19.07
C TYR A 147 -6.44 17.00 17.80
N TRP A 148 -6.67 16.37 16.65
CA TRP A 148 -6.69 17.03 15.34
C TRP A 148 -8.08 17.59 14.96
N GLY A 149 -9.15 17.15 15.63
CA GLY A 149 -10.52 17.60 15.38
C GLY A 149 -10.92 17.36 13.92
N GLY A 150 -11.38 18.41 13.23
CA GLY A 150 -11.78 18.33 11.82
C GLY A 150 -10.62 18.32 10.81
N HIS A 151 -9.36 18.32 11.26
CA HIS A 151 -8.21 18.26 10.36
C HIS A 151 -8.01 16.83 9.81
N PRO A 152 -7.63 16.64 8.52
CA PRO A 152 -7.49 15.30 7.92
C PRO A 152 -6.54 14.33 8.64
N LEU A 153 -5.56 14.82 9.40
CA LEU A 153 -4.70 13.98 10.26
C LEU A 153 -5.47 13.22 11.35
N GLY A 154 -6.66 13.69 11.73
CA GLY A 154 -7.56 13.01 12.65
C GLY A 154 -8.34 11.86 12.03
N LEU A 155 -8.31 11.70 10.70
CA LEU A 155 -8.98 10.60 10.02
C LEU A 155 -8.23 9.27 10.27
N PRO A 156 -8.96 8.17 10.51
CA PRO A 156 -8.36 6.84 10.61
C PRO A 156 -7.80 6.41 9.26
N VAL A 157 -6.72 5.62 9.26
CA VAL A 157 -6.06 5.16 8.03
C VAL A 157 -6.95 4.19 7.25
N GLN A 158 -7.65 3.31 7.95
CA GLN A 158 -8.55 2.30 7.38
C GLN A 158 -9.89 2.90 6.91
N GLY A 159 -10.17 4.15 7.28
CA GLY A 159 -11.46 4.79 7.04
C GLY A 159 -12.50 4.42 8.08
N THR A 160 -13.76 4.66 7.74
CA THR A 160 -14.93 4.30 8.55
C THR A 160 -15.76 3.24 7.82
N ALA A 161 -16.56 2.47 8.54
CA ALA A 161 -17.46 1.50 7.89
C ALA A 161 -18.35 2.16 6.81
N GLU A 162 -18.87 3.37 7.10
CA GLU A 162 -19.71 4.12 6.16
C GLU A 162 -18.97 4.54 4.89
N SER A 163 -17.71 4.98 4.98
CA SER A 163 -16.92 5.39 3.82
C SER A 163 -16.49 4.17 2.99
N VAL A 164 -16.02 3.10 3.64
CA VAL A 164 -15.60 1.87 2.98
C VAL A 164 -16.74 1.22 2.20
N GLU A 165 -17.95 1.16 2.76
CA GLU A 165 -19.11 0.60 2.07
C GLU A 165 -19.47 1.35 0.78
N ARG A 166 -19.18 2.65 0.74
CA ARG A 166 -19.49 3.54 -0.41
C ARG A 166 -18.48 3.49 -1.53
N PHE A 167 -17.27 2.97 -1.31
CA PHE A 167 -16.27 2.95 -2.37
C PHE A 167 -16.72 2.15 -3.58
N ASP A 168 -16.50 2.71 -4.76
CA ASP A 168 -16.70 2.05 -6.04
C ASP A 168 -15.48 2.35 -6.93
N ARG A 169 -15.52 1.85 -8.17
CA ARG A 169 -14.43 2.05 -9.13
C ARG A 169 -14.41 3.47 -9.73
N GLY A 170 -15.46 4.26 -9.53
CA GLY A 170 -15.69 5.57 -10.15
C GLY A 170 -17.10 5.75 -10.72
#